data_AF-A0A397N1J6-F1
#
_entry.id   AF-A0A397N1J6-F1
#
_cell.length_a   1.000
_cell.length_b   1.000
_cell.length_c   1.000
_cell.angle_alpha   90.00
_cell.angle_beta   90.00
_cell.angle_gamma   90.00
#
_symmetry.space_group_name_H-M   'P 1'
#
loop_
_entity.id
_entity.type
_entity.pdbx_description
1 polymer ?
#
loop_
_entity_poly.entity_id
_entity_poly.type
_entity_poly.pdbx_seq_one_letter_code
_entity_poly.pdbx_strand_id
1 'polypeptide(L)'
;MNRSRYQRQPHAANCDCSVCWTKRELPIVQNLWQLCTKCHPGQVSTVNGRLHVVLPSYCEIHKPGARPPKYWHVVSDTGKPTPFVPLREPFELVG
;
A
#
# COMPACT_ATOMS: atom_id res chain seq x y z
N MET A 1 -25.36 11.89 2.44
CA MET A 1 -25.42 10.50 1.94
C MET A 1 -24.41 9.64 2.67
N ASN A 2 -24.88 8.78 3.58
CA ASN A 2 -24.03 8.00 4.49
C ASN A 2 -23.72 6.62 3.86
N ARG A 3 -22.58 6.48 3.16
CA ARG A 3 -22.17 5.26 2.42
C ARG A 3 -21.52 4.17 3.30
N SER A 4 -21.70 4.20 4.62
CA SER A 4 -20.96 3.32 5.55
C SER A 4 -21.63 1.98 5.87
N ARG A 5 -22.85 1.69 5.38
CA ARG A 5 -23.60 0.49 5.81
C ARG A 5 -23.26 -0.82 5.11
N TYR A 6 -22.67 -0.81 3.91
CA TYR A 6 -22.50 -2.03 3.11
C TYR A 6 -21.22 -2.82 3.42
N GLN A 7 -20.18 -2.22 4.00
CA GLN A 7 -18.86 -2.88 4.16
C GLN A 7 -18.81 -3.95 5.26
N ARG A 8 -19.85 -4.09 6.10
CA ARG A 8 -19.84 -5.02 7.24
C ARG A 8 -21.13 -5.79 7.42
N GLN A 9 -22.00 -5.83 6.42
CA GLN A 9 -23.19 -6.67 6.55
C GLN A 9 -22.79 -8.14 6.44
N PRO A 10 -23.30 -9.01 7.32
CA PRO A 10 -23.10 -10.44 7.16
C PRO A 10 -23.79 -10.87 5.86
N HIS A 11 -23.04 -11.57 5.02
CA HIS A 11 -23.59 -12.18 3.81
C HIS A 11 -24.34 -13.47 4.18
N ALA A 12 -25.34 -13.83 3.38
CA ALA A 12 -25.98 -15.13 3.48
C ALA A 12 -24.95 -16.26 3.33
N ALA A 13 -25.16 -17.39 4.00
CA ALA A 13 -24.19 -18.50 4.01
C ALA A 13 -23.88 -19.06 2.61
N ASN A 14 -24.81 -18.91 1.67
CA ASN A 14 -24.72 -19.33 0.27
C ASN A 14 -24.55 -18.14 -0.70
N CYS A 15 -23.95 -17.04 -0.26
CA CYS A 15 -23.73 -15.90 -1.12
C CYS A 15 -22.63 -16.18 -2.17
N ASP A 16 -22.98 -16.03 -3.46
CA ASP A 16 -22.06 -16.21 -4.59
C ASP A 16 -21.54 -14.88 -5.14
N CYS A 17 -21.52 -13.82 -4.33
CA CYS A 17 -20.81 -12.60 -4.72
C CYS A 17 -19.31 -12.89 -4.87
N SER A 18 -18.62 -12.09 -5.69
CA SER A 18 -17.20 -12.29 -5.99
C SER A 18 -16.33 -12.44 -4.73
N VAL A 19 -16.61 -11.67 -3.66
CA VAL A 19 -15.87 -11.73 -2.39
C VAL A 19 -16.12 -13.03 -1.62
N CYS A 20 -17.38 -13.43 -1.45
CA CYS A 20 -17.74 -14.66 -0.73
C CYS A 20 -17.31 -15.92 -1.48
N TRP A 21 -17.41 -15.90 -2.81
CA TRP A 21 -16.89 -16.97 -3.65
C TRP A 21 -15.36 -17.08 -3.51
N THR A 22 -14.64 -15.98 -3.65
CA THR A 22 -13.16 -15.97 -3.53
C THR A 22 -12.70 -16.46 -2.16
N LYS A 23 -13.38 -16.06 -1.08
CA LYS A 23 -13.04 -16.52 0.27
C LYS A 23 -13.27 -18.03 0.48
N ARG A 24 -14.22 -18.62 -0.24
CA ARG A 24 -14.54 -20.05 -0.20
C ARG A 24 -13.58 -20.85 -1.07
N GLU A 25 -13.22 -20.34 -2.24
CA GLU A 25 -12.44 -21.07 -3.23
C GLU A 25 -10.92 -20.90 -3.04
N LEU A 26 -10.46 -19.72 -2.59
CA LEU A 26 -9.03 -19.46 -2.44
C LEU A 26 -8.53 -19.89 -1.06
N PRO A 27 -7.36 -20.55 -0.99
CA PRO A 27 -6.72 -20.86 0.28
C PRO A 27 -6.35 -19.56 1.01
N ILE A 28 -6.66 -19.50 2.31
CA ILE A 28 -6.15 -18.44 3.18
C ILE A 28 -4.69 -18.77 3.45
N VAL A 29 -3.80 -18.15 2.67
CA VAL A 29 -2.35 -18.25 2.84
C VAL A 29 -1.87 -17.20 3.83
N GLN A 30 -1.08 -17.63 4.81
CA GLN A 30 -0.48 -16.72 5.80
C GLN A 30 0.64 -15.88 5.19
N ASN A 31 1.32 -16.39 4.17
CA ASN A 31 2.30 -15.65 3.41
C ASN A 31 2.17 -15.91 1.91
N LEU A 32 2.47 -14.90 1.09
CA LEU A 32 2.45 -15.03 -0.37
C LEU A 32 3.54 -15.98 -0.89
N TRP A 33 4.58 -16.22 -0.07
CA TRP A 33 5.69 -17.10 -0.42
C TRP A 33 5.28 -18.58 -0.47
N GLN A 34 4.31 -19.00 0.34
CA GLN A 34 3.74 -20.37 0.33
C GLN A 34 3.06 -20.71 -1.00
N LEU A 35 2.67 -19.71 -1.78
CA LEU A 35 2.05 -19.92 -3.09
C LEU A 35 3.08 -20.24 -4.19
N CYS A 36 4.38 -20.06 -3.95
CA CYS A 36 5.41 -20.29 -4.95
C CYS A 36 6.57 -21.13 -4.39
N THR A 37 6.76 -22.32 -4.95
CA THR A 37 7.82 -23.26 -4.55
C THR A 37 9.23 -22.81 -4.95
N LYS A 38 9.36 -21.83 -5.86
CA LYS A 38 10.63 -21.33 -6.39
C LYS A 38 11.12 -20.04 -5.71
N CYS A 39 10.26 -19.41 -4.91
CA CYS A 39 10.56 -18.15 -4.24
C CYS A 39 10.80 -18.42 -2.76
N HIS A 40 11.81 -17.78 -2.16
CA HIS A 40 12.08 -17.91 -0.74
C HIS A 40 12.20 -16.54 -0.08
N PRO A 41 11.60 -16.37 1.12
CA PRO A 41 11.71 -15.14 1.87
C PRO A 41 13.15 -14.95 2.35
N GLY A 42 13.56 -13.69 2.49
CA GLY A 42 14.79 -13.36 3.18
C GLY A 42 14.67 -13.70 4.66
N GLN A 43 15.73 -14.24 5.24
CA GLN A 43 15.76 -14.64 6.64
C GLN A 43 16.98 -14.05 7.33
N VAL A 44 16.79 -13.55 8.55
CA VAL A 44 17.87 -13.12 9.42
C VAL A 44 17.89 -14.04 10.62
N SER A 45 19.04 -14.64 10.89
CA SER A 45 19.24 -15.54 12.02
C SER A 45 20.55 -15.19 12.73
N THR A 46 20.65 -15.54 14.01
CA THR A 46 21.89 -15.38 14.76
C THR A 46 22.49 -16.76 14.95
N VAL A 47 23.69 -16.99 14.41
CA VAL A 47 24.43 -18.25 14.56
C VAL A 47 25.75 -17.92 15.25
N ASN A 48 26.01 -18.55 16.40
CA ASN A 48 27.21 -18.31 17.21
C ASN A 48 27.48 -16.82 17.53
N GLY A 49 26.42 -16.07 17.83
CA GLY A 49 26.51 -14.64 18.16
C GLY A 49 26.72 -13.71 16.96
N ARG A 50 26.81 -14.25 15.73
CA ARG A 50 26.93 -13.47 14.50
C ARG A 50 25.60 -13.43 13.76
N LEU A 51 25.26 -12.28 13.19
CA LEU A 51 24.11 -12.15 12.30
C LEU A 51 24.41 -12.82 10.96
N HIS A 52 23.59 -13.79 10.60
CA HIS A 52 23.56 -14.44 9.30
C HIS A 52 22.31 -14.00 8.56
N VAL A 53 22.50 -13.39 7.40
CA VAL A 53 21.44 -12.87 6.54
C VAL A 53 21.38 -13.71 5.27
N VAL A 54 20.24 -14.35 5.06
CA VAL A 54 19.88 -15.02 3.81
C VAL A 54 19.02 -14.04 3.01
N LEU A 55 19.49 -13.68 1.82
CA LEU A 55 18.74 -12.80 0.92
C LEU A 55 17.50 -13.51 0.35
N PRO A 56 16.41 -12.78 0.10
CA PRO A 56 15.26 -13.33 -0.59
C PRO A 56 15.61 -13.75 -2.02
N SER A 57 14.98 -14.80 -2.51
CA SER A 57 15.10 -15.28 -3.89
C SER A 57 13.74 -15.27 -4.59
N TYR A 58 13.74 -14.93 -5.87
CA TYR A 58 12.53 -14.76 -6.67
C TYR A 58 12.65 -15.53 -7.99
N CYS A 59 11.55 -16.12 -8.46
CA CYS A 59 11.47 -16.65 -9.83
C CYS A 59 11.20 -15.52 -10.83
N GLU A 60 11.33 -15.80 -12.14
CA GLU A 60 11.13 -14.81 -13.21
C GLU A 60 9.75 -14.13 -13.16
N ILE A 61 8.71 -14.82 -12.70
CA ILE A 61 7.34 -14.28 -12.60
C ILE A 61 7.20 -13.31 -11.43
N HIS A 62 7.91 -13.57 -10.33
CA HIS A 62 7.78 -12.82 -9.08
C HIS A 62 8.95 -11.87 -8.81
N LYS A 63 9.89 -11.76 -9.76
CA LYS A 63 11.03 -10.86 -9.65
C LYS A 63 10.51 -9.41 -9.55
N PRO A 64 10.78 -8.70 -8.45
CA PRO A 64 10.39 -7.31 -8.33
C PRO A 64 11.01 -6.50 -9.46
N GLY A 65 10.22 -5.59 -10.05
CA GLY A 65 10.75 -4.63 -11.01
C GLY A 65 11.88 -3.80 -10.39
N ALA A 66 12.80 -3.33 -11.22
CA ALA A 66 13.85 -2.42 -10.76
C ALA A 66 13.20 -1.20 -10.10
N ARG A 67 13.66 -0.86 -8.89
CA ARG A 67 13.22 0.37 -8.23
C ARG A 67 13.48 1.54 -9.21
N PRO A 68 12.48 2.38 -9.50
CA PRO A 68 12.70 3.51 -10.40
C PRO A 68 13.86 4.37 -9.87
N PRO A 69 14.70 4.93 -10.75
CA PRO A 69 15.76 5.83 -10.33
C PRO A 69 15.17 6.98 -9.51
N LYS A 70 15.89 7.41 -8.48
CA LYS A 70 15.43 8.45 -7.56
C LYS A 70 15.59 9.81 -8.25
N TYR A 71 14.66 10.20 -9.11
CA TYR A 71 14.71 11.49 -9.82
C TYR A 71 14.17 12.68 -9.00
N TRP A 72 13.54 12.42 -7.86
CA TRP A 72 13.08 13.45 -6.93
C TRP A 72 14.25 14.00 -6.11
N HIS A 73 14.85 15.07 -6.60
CA HIS A 73 15.57 16.04 -5.79
C HIS A 73 14.57 17.10 -5.31
N VAL A 74 14.88 17.74 -4.19
CA VAL A 74 14.14 18.83 -3.54
C VAL A 74 13.59 19.77 -4.61
N VAL A 75 12.26 19.96 -4.65
CA VAL A 75 11.70 21.15 -5.28
C VAL A 75 12.22 22.29 -4.42
N SER A 76 13.31 22.93 -4.85
CA SER A 76 13.68 24.21 -4.28
C SER A 76 12.44 25.08 -4.35
N ASP A 77 12.07 25.75 -3.26
CA ASP A 77 10.99 26.73 -3.21
C ASP A 77 11.32 27.98 -4.07
N THR A 78 11.94 27.80 -5.23
CA THR A 78 12.10 28.75 -6.32
C THR A 78 10.80 28.86 -7.12
N GLY A 79 9.65 28.82 -6.45
CA GLY A 79 8.42 29.39 -6.99
C GLY A 79 8.61 30.91 -7.13
N LYS A 80 7.95 31.52 -8.11
CA LYS A 80 7.82 32.99 -8.13
C LYS A 80 7.28 33.44 -6.77
N PRO A 81 7.77 34.56 -6.20
CA PRO A 81 7.22 35.06 -4.94
C PRO A 81 5.70 35.17 -5.09
N THR A 82 4.96 34.63 -4.12
CA THR A 82 3.50 34.79 -4.06
C THR A 82 3.20 36.28 -4.20
N PRO A 83 2.55 36.72 -5.30
CA PRO A 83 2.24 38.12 -5.47
C PRO A 83 1.32 38.55 -4.33
N PHE A 84 1.54 39.77 -3.83
CA PHE A 84 0.67 40.35 -2.82
C PHE A 84 -0.77 40.38 -3.37
N VAL A 85 -1.66 39.61 -2.75
CA VAL A 85 -3.10 39.68 -2.98
C VAL A 85 -3.66 40.57 -1.88
N PRO A 86 -4.14 41.78 -2.19
CA PRO A 86 -4.86 42.57 -1.21
C PRO A 86 -6.09 41.78 -0.77
N LEU A 87 -6.09 41.33 0.49
CA LEU A 87 -7.32 40.88 1.12
C LEU A 87 -8.24 42.10 1.13
N ARG A 88 -9.34 42.05 0.37
CA ARG A 88 -10.39 43.05 0.50
C ARG A 88 -10.76 43.09 1.97
N GLU A 89 -10.75 44.29 2.55
CA GLU A 89 -11.16 44.51 3.93
C GLU A 89 -12.49 43.80 4.21
N PRO A 90 -12.68 43.21 5.41
CA PRO A 90 -13.93 42.58 5.76
C PRO A 90 -15.06 43.57 5.52
N PHE A 91 -16.05 43.19 4.71
CA PHE A 91 -17.23 44.02 4.56
C PHE A 91 -17.95 44.03 5.92
N GLU A 92 -18.29 45.23 6.41
CA GLU A 92 -19.13 45.33 7.59
C GLU A 92 -20.55 44.88 7.21
N LEU A 93 -21.08 43.91 7.96
CA LEU A 93 -22.49 43.55 7.90
C LEU A 93 -23.28 44.68 8.56
N VAL A 94 -23.78 45.61 7.75
CA VAL A 94 -24.77 46.59 8.22
C VAL A 94 -26.06 45.83 8.55
N GLY A 95 -26.38 45.80 9.83
CA GLY A 95 -27.65 45.28 10.36
C GLY A 95 -28.81 46.24 10.12
#